data_AF-A0A1F9KQI7-F1
#
_entry.id   AF-A0A1F9KQI7-F1
#
_cell.length_a   1.000
_cell.length_b   1.000
_cell.length_c   1.000
_cell.angle_alpha   90.00
_cell.angle_beta   90.00
_cell.angle_gamma   90.00
#
_symmetry.space_group_name_H-M   'P 1'
#
loop_
_entity.id
_entity.type
_entity.pdbx_description
1 polymer ?
#
loop_
_entity_poly.entity_id
_entity_poly.type
_entity_poly.pdbx_seq_one_letter_code
_entity_poly.pdbx_strand_id
1 'polypeptide(L)' 'MPIATADNKKRVVIPIARPGDIFDVQQQSEGRLLLVRLVKPRPKSRMSKAESLRAISTSPLRPKLSWKELRRLTHEP' A
#
# COMPACT_ATOMS: atom_id res chain seq x y z
N MET A 1 15.86 -17.02 -15.30
CA MET A 1 14.66 -16.28 -14.87
C MET A 1 13.44 -17.08 -15.24
N PRO A 2 12.44 -17.24 -14.35
CA PRO A 2 11.21 -17.96 -14.70
C PRO A 2 10.48 -17.20 -15.81
N ILE A 3 10.07 -17.91 -16.86
CA ILE A 3 9.26 -17.39 -17.95
C ILE A 3 7.81 -17.75 -17.64
N ALA A 4 6.90 -16.78 -17.73
CA ALA A 4 5.48 -16.97 -17.52
C ALA A 4 4.69 -16.38 -18.69
N THR A 5 3.68 -17.12 -19.15
CA THR A 5 2.75 -16.66 -20.17
C THR A 5 1.55 -15.99 -19.50
N ALA A 6 1.10 -14.87 -20.06
CA ALA A 6 -0.09 -14.20 -19.56
C ALA A 6 -1.35 -15.04 -19.85
N ASP A 7 -2.28 -15.05 -18.90
CA ASP A 7 -3.59 -15.67 -19.09
C ASP A 7 -4.48 -14.85 -20.05
N ASN A 8 -5.67 -15.37 -20.38
CA ASN A 8 -6.63 -14.68 -21.24
C ASN A 8 -7.09 -13.32 -20.70
N LYS A 9 -6.90 -13.06 -19.40
CA LYS A 9 -7.20 -11.78 -18.74
C LYS A 9 -5.96 -10.87 -18.65
N LYS A 10 -4.87 -11.21 -19.37
CA LYS A 10 -3.60 -10.47 -19.42
C LYS A 10 -2.91 -10.38 -18.05
N ARG A 11 -3.05 -11.41 -17.21
CA ARG A 11 -2.41 -11.52 -15.89
C ARG A 11 -1.31 -12.57 -15.92
N VAL A 12 -0.27 -12.39 -15.10
CA VAL A 12 0.83 -13.35 -14.93
C VAL A 12 0.93 -13.77 -13.48
N VAL A 13 1.22 -15.05 -13.24
CA VAL A 13 1.52 -15.57 -11.90
C VAL A 13 3.03 -15.54 -11.70
N ILE A 14 3.48 -14.90 -10.63
CA ILE A 14 4.90 -14.79 -10.27
C ILE A 14 5.10 -15.51 -8.93
N PRO A 15 5.53 -16.79 -8.91
CA PRO A 15 5.53 -17.61 -7.70
C PRO A 15 6.39 -17.07 -6.54
N ILE A 16 7.46 -16.34 -6.87
CA ILE A 16 8.42 -15.79 -5.90
C ILE A 16 8.04 -14.39 -5.38
N ALA A 17 6.97 -13.79 -5.92
CA ALA A 17 6.51 -12.46 -5.52
C ALA A 17 5.67 -12.52 -4.23
N ARG A 18 5.78 -11.49 -3.41
CA ARG A 18 4.96 -11.26 -2.21
C ARG A 18 4.06 -10.05 -2.44
N PRO A 19 2.88 -10.00 -1.77
CA PRO A 19 2.03 -8.82 -1.82
C PRO A 19 2.79 -7.51 -1.56
N GLY A 20 2.55 -6.54 -2.44
CA GLY A 20 3.17 -5.23 -2.42
C GLY A 20 4.58 -5.16 -3.01
N ASP A 21 5.18 -6.25 -3.48
CA ASP A 21 6.36 -6.15 -4.36
C ASP A 21 6.05 -5.26 -5.57
N ILE A 22 7.04 -4.48 -5.99
CA ILE A 22 6.93 -3.56 -7.12
C ILE A 22 7.91 -4.04 -8.18
N PHE A 23 7.47 -4.08 -9.43
CA PHE A 23 8.29 -4.46 -10.57
C PHE A 23 8.29 -3.32 -11.58
N ASP A 24 9.46 -3.01 -12.10
CA ASP A 24 9.59 -2.20 -13.31
C ASP A 24 9.37 -3.09 -14.54
N VAL A 25 8.60 -2.59 -15.50
CA VAL A 25 8.18 -3.36 -16.69
C VAL A 25 8.94 -2.82 -17.90
N GLN A 26 9.81 -3.65 -18.45
CA GLN A 26 10.66 -3.27 -19.58
C GLN A 26 10.31 -4.11 -20.80
N GLN A 27 10.18 -3.47 -21.96
CA GLN A 27 9.96 -4.19 -23.22
C GLN A 27 11.31 -4.69 -23.75
N GLN A 28 11.46 -6.01 -23.89
CA GLN A 28 12.66 -6.61 -24.48
C GLN A 28 12.53 -6.82 -25.99
N SER A 29 11.34 -7.23 -26.44
CA SER A 29 11.01 -7.41 -27.86
C SER A 29 9.49 -7.37 -28.03
N GLU A 30 9.01 -7.46 -29.27
CA GLU A 30 7.59 -7.64 -29.53
C GLU A 30 7.07 -8.89 -28.78
N GLY A 31 6.00 -8.74 -28.02
CA GLY A 31 5.41 -9.80 -27.20
C GLY A 31 6.21 -10.27 -25.99
N ARG A 32 7.39 -9.70 -25.69
CA ARG A 32 8.22 -10.07 -24.52
C ARG A 32 8.46 -8.91 -23.58
N LEU A 33 8.09 -9.13 -22.32
CA LEU A 33 8.29 -8.18 -21.22
C LEU A 33 9.26 -8.77 -20.19
N LEU A 34 10.16 -7.93 -19.70
CA LEU A 34 11.02 -8.20 -18.56
C LEU A 34 10.44 -7.49 -17.33
N LEU A 35 10.28 -8.24 -16.25
CA LEU A 35 9.86 -7.72 -14.95
C LEU A 35 11.07 -7.63 -14.03
N VAL A 36 11.51 -6.41 -13.72
CA VAL A 36 12.65 -6.16 -12.82
C VAL A 36 12.12 -5.83 -11.43
N ARG A 37 12.36 -6.70 -10.44
CA ARG A 37 11.90 -6.47 -9.07
C ARG A 37 12.62 -5.27 -8.47
N LEU A 38 11.86 -4.25 -8.09
CA LEU A 38 12.39 -3.08 -7.42
C LEU A 38 12.58 -3.36 -5.93
N VAL A 39 13.73 -2.93 -5.41
CA VAL A 39 14.01 -2.99 -3.98
C VAL A 39 13.20 -1.89 -3.31
N LYS A 40 12.31 -2.28 -2.38
CA LYS A 40 11.60 -1.29 -1.57
C LYS A 40 12.60 -0.50 -0.75
N PRO A 41 12.49 0.84 -0.69
CA PRO A 41 13.23 1.58 0.30
C PRO A 41 12.86 1.05 1.68
N ARG A 42 13.83 0.97 2.60
CA ARG A 42 13.56 0.55 3.97
C ARG A 42 12.47 1.48 4.54
N PRO A 43 11.39 0.93 5.12
CA PRO A 43 10.37 1.78 5.72
C PRO A 43 11.02 2.64 6.80
N LYS A 44 10.57 3.89 6.92
CA LYS A 44 10.99 4.77 8.01
C LYS A 44 10.68 4.09 9.34
N SER A 45 11.49 4.37 10.36
CA SER A 45 11.25 3.87 11.72
C SER A 45 9.84 4.23 12.15
N ARG A 46 9.08 3.23 12.59
CA ARG A 46 7.74 3.47 13.14
C ARG A 46 7.88 4.27 14.42
N MET A 47 7.03 5.28 14.57
CA MET A 47 6.85 5.95 15.86
C MET A 47 6.42 4.92 16.90
N SER A 48 6.96 5.04 18.11
CA SER A 48 6.43 4.33 19.27
C SER A 48 4.98 4.74 19.52
N LYS A 49 4.24 3.90 20.23
CA LYS A 49 2.85 4.19 20.61
C LYS A 49 2.73 5.56 21.33
N ALA A 50 3.68 5.86 22.20
CA ALA A 50 3.70 7.13 22.94
C ALA A 50 3.93 8.34 22.00
N GLU A 51 4.84 8.23 21.04
CA GLU A 51 5.08 9.27 20.04
C GLU A 51 3.86 9.49 19.14
N SER A 52 3.22 8.43 18.69
CA SER A 52 1.99 8.53 17.88
C SER A 52 0.87 9.22 18.66
N LEU A 53 0.66 8.86 19.93
CA LEU A 53 -0.38 9.50 20.76
C LEU A 53 -0.09 10.98 21.02
N ARG A 54 1.18 11.35 21.25
CA ARG A 54 1.59 12.75 21.35
C ARG A 54 1.33 13.50 20.05
N ALA A 55 1.72 12.94 18.90
CA ALA A 55 1.50 13.57 17.61
C ALA A 55 0.01 13.79 17.31
N ILE A 56 -0.84 12.83 17.67
CA ILE A 56 -2.31 12.95 17.55
C ILE A 56 -2.84 14.08 18.43
N SER A 57 -2.40 14.17 19.69
CA SER A 57 -2.90 15.20 20.62
C SER A 57 -2.46 16.62 20.24
N THR A 58 -1.28 16.77 19.66
CA THR A 58 -0.73 18.05 19.20
C THR A 58 -1.15 18.42 17.77
N SER A 59 -1.84 17.53 17.05
CA SER A 59 -2.24 17.77 15.67
C SER A 59 -3.21 18.96 15.59
N PRO A 60 -2.99 19.93 14.66
CA PRO A 60 -3.94 21.01 14.42
C PRO A 60 -5.25 20.48 13.82
N LEU A 61 -5.18 19.34 13.10
CA LEU A 61 -6.31 18.63 12.54
C LEU A 61 -6.80 17.58 13.54
N ARG A 62 -7.54 18.03 14.55
CA ARG A 62 -8.19 17.16 15.54
C ARG A 62 -9.72 17.29 15.47
N PRO A 63 -10.47 16.18 15.65
CA PRO A 63 -11.93 16.26 15.75
C PRO A 63 -12.34 17.20 16.89
N LYS A 64 -13.24 18.15 16.58
CA LYS A 64 -13.77 19.08 17.59
C LYS A 64 -14.89 18.46 18.45
N LEU A 65 -15.45 17.34 17.99
CA LEU A 65 -16.53 16.62 18.63
C LEU A 65 -16.01 15.35 19.27
N SER A 66 -16.57 14.99 20.42
CA SER A 66 -16.38 13.66 20.99
C SER A 66 -17.01 12.61 20.09
N TRP A 67 -16.54 11.36 20.22
CA TRP A 67 -17.10 10.22 19.50
C TRP A 67 -18.61 10.05 19.71
N LYS A 68 -19.10 10.33 20.93
CA LYS A 68 -20.52 10.22 21.27
C LYS A 68 -21.36 11.27 20.53
N GLU A 69 -20.85 12.49 20.43
CA GLU A 69 -21.52 13.58 19.69
C GLU A 69 -21.51 13.33 18.19
N LEU A 70 -20.37 12.88 17.64
CA LEU A 70 -20.26 12.50 16.23
C LEU A 70 -21.26 11.39 15.90
N ARG A 71 -21.28 10.32 16.71
CA ARG A 71 -22.20 9.19 16.52
C ARG A 71 -23.66 9.62 16.56
N ARG A 72 -24.04 10.57 17.43
CA ARG A 72 -25.42 11.10 17.49
C ARG A 72 -25.80 11.86 16.22
N LEU A 73 -24.86 12.59 15.61
CA LEU A 73 -25.10 13.39 14.40
C LEU A 73 -25.14 12.56 13.12
N THR A 74 -24.39 11.45 13.09
CA THR A 74 -24.25 10.61 11.88
C THR A 74 -25.08 9.33 11.93
N HIS A 75 -25.92 9.15 12.95
CA HIS A 75 -26.84 8.02 12.96
C HIS A 75 -28.04 8.37 12.07
N GLU A 76 -28.27 7.57 11.03
CA GLU A 76 -29.54 7.61 10.31
C GLU A 76 -30.66 7.08 11.23
N PRO A 77 -31.90 7.62 11.11
CA PRO A 77 -33.05 7.20 11.92
C PRO A 77 -33.43 5.73 11.71
#